data_AF-A0A660W9F7-F1
#
_entry.id   AF-A0A660W9F7-F1
#
_cell.length_a   1.000
_cell.length_b   1.000
_cell.length_c   1.000
_cell.angle_alpha   90.00
_cell.angle_beta   90.00
_cell.angle_gamma   90.00
#
_symmetry.space_group_name_H-M   'P 1'
#
loop_
_entity.id
_entity.type
_entity.pdbx_description
1 polymer ?
#
loop_
_entity_poly.entity_id
_entity_poly.type
_entity_poly.pdbx_seq_one_letter_code
_entity_poly.pdbx_strand_id
1 'polypeptide(L)'
;MNESEIGMLAGIIGGGVGALLGIDGVVISLMCSANFRKYRGFVSINLRVWVYLGLLGVSGGAVLLYGRYSQAVWYPCVLGGVILLVLGLMLRRVIDRKAHELEEKHSHPLDSHRR
;
A
#
# COMPACT_ATOMS: atom_id res chain seq x y z
N MET A 1 -14.77 28.14 -12.12
CA MET A 1 -14.81 26.67 -12.05
C MET A 1 -15.85 26.33 -11.01
N ASN A 2 -16.96 25.72 -11.44
CA ASN A 2 -18.11 25.51 -10.56
C ASN A 2 -17.85 24.31 -9.62
N GLU A 3 -18.40 24.33 -8.41
CA GLU A 3 -18.21 23.25 -7.42
C GLU A 3 -18.60 21.85 -7.96
N SER A 4 -19.55 21.79 -8.89
CA SER A 4 -19.97 20.56 -9.57
C SER A 4 -18.88 19.96 -10.48
N GLU A 5 -18.10 20.79 -11.17
CA GLU A 5 -17.01 20.34 -12.04
C GLU A 5 -15.83 19.82 -11.22
N ILE A 6 -15.54 20.47 -10.09
CA ILE A 6 -14.50 20.06 -9.14
C ILE A 6 -14.87 18.68 -8.54
N GLY A 7 -16.13 18.48 -8.15
CA GLY A 7 -16.61 17.20 -7.63
C GLY A 7 -16.54 16.07 -8.66
N MET A 8 -16.91 16.33 -9.92
CA MET A 8 -16.83 15.35 -10.99
C MET A 8 -15.39 14.95 -11.34
N LEU A 9 -14.48 15.93 -11.43
CA LEU A 9 -13.05 15.68 -11.65
C LEU A 9 -12.42 14.91 -10.48
N ALA A 10 -12.73 15.29 -9.24
CA ALA A 10 -12.27 14.57 -8.06
C ALA A 10 -12.79 13.13 -8.02
N GLY A 11 -14.04 12.89 -8.44
CA GLY A 11 -14.62 11.55 -8.56
C GLY A 11 -13.93 10.68 -9.60
N ILE A 12 -13.64 11.22 -10.79
CA ILE A 12 -12.94 10.49 -11.85
C ILE A 12 -11.49 10.17 -11.45
N ILE A 13 -10.79 11.15 -10.88
CA ILE A 13 -9.40 10.96 -10.42
C ILE A 13 -9.37 9.96 -9.26
N GLY A 14 -10.25 10.11 -8.27
CA GLY A 14 -10.35 9.19 -7.14
C GLY A 14 -10.71 7.77 -7.55
N GLY A 15 -11.67 7.61 -8.46
CA GLY A 15 -12.06 6.31 -9.00
C GLY A 15 -10.95 5.65 -9.81
N GLY A 16 -10.27 6.41 -10.68
CA GLY A 16 -9.15 5.90 -11.48
C GLY A 16 -7.96 5.48 -10.61
N VAL A 17 -7.57 6.32 -9.64
CA VAL A 17 -6.49 6.00 -8.69
C VAL A 17 -6.86 4.79 -7.82
N GLY A 18 -8.11 4.71 -7.35
CA GLY A 18 -8.60 3.57 -6.57
C GLY A 18 -8.57 2.25 -7.36
N ALA A 19 -8.97 2.27 -8.62
CA ALA A 19 -8.95 1.08 -9.49
C ALA A 19 -7.51 0.60 -9.75
N LEU A 20 -6.58 1.51 -10.03
CA LEU A 20 -5.17 1.18 -10.22
C LEU A 20 -4.55 0.57 -8.96
N LEU A 21 -4.80 1.16 -7.80
CA LEU A 21 -4.35 0.63 -6.52
C LEU A 21 -4.96 -0.74 -6.22
N GLY A 22 -6.25 -0.94 -6.56
CA GLY A 22 -6.91 -2.24 -6.42
C GLY A 22 -6.24 -3.33 -7.26
N ILE A 23 -5.95 -3.04 -8.52
CA ILE A 23 -5.25 -3.97 -9.43
C ILE A 23 -3.85 -4.28 -8.91
N ASP A 24 -3.07 -3.27 -8.51
CA ASP A 24 -1.74 -3.47 -7.94
C ASP A 24 -1.80 -4.33 -6.66
N GLY A 25 -2.80 -4.11 -5.80
CA GLY A 25 -3.00 -4.91 -4.60
C GLY A 25 -3.27 -6.39 -4.90
N VAL A 26 -4.05 -6.68 -5.94
CA VAL A 26 -4.31 -8.05 -6.41
C VAL A 26 -3.05 -8.69 -6.99
N VAL A 27 -2.29 -7.94 -7.81
CA VAL A 27 -1.02 -8.41 -8.39
C VAL A 27 0.00 -8.73 -7.28
N ILE A 28 0.13 -7.86 -6.28
CA ILE A 28 1.00 -8.08 -5.12
C ILE A 28 0.56 -9.32 -4.34
N SER A 29 -0.75 -9.51 -4.14
CA SER A 29 -1.30 -10.66 -3.41
C SER A 29 -1.04 -11.98 -4.16
N LEU A 30 -1.22 -11.99 -5.49
CA LEU A 30 -0.89 -13.12 -6.36
C LEU A 30 0.60 -13.44 -6.36
N MET A 31 1.46 -12.41 -6.46
CA MET A 31 2.91 -12.56 -6.40
C MET A 31 3.37 -13.13 -5.04
N CYS A 32 2.71 -12.69 -3.96
CA CYS A 32 2.93 -13.20 -2.61
C CYS A 32 2.50 -14.68 -2.48
N SER A 33 1.42 -15.10 -3.15
CA SER A 33 0.94 -16.48 -3.10
C SER A 33 1.72 -17.44 -4.01
N ALA A 34 2.17 -17.00 -5.19
CA ALA A 34 2.73 -17.91 -6.20
C ALA A 34 4.22 -18.17 -6.00
N ASN A 35 5.03 -17.16 -5.66
CA ASN A 35 6.48 -17.31 -5.55
C ASN A 35 7.14 -16.17 -4.75
N PHE A 36 6.74 -16.03 -3.49
CA PHE A 36 7.22 -14.99 -2.58
C PHE A 36 8.74 -14.77 -2.60
N ARG A 37 9.52 -15.85 -2.65
CA ARG A 37 11.00 -15.80 -2.63
C ARG A 37 11.60 -15.12 -3.87
N LYS A 38 10.99 -15.28 -5.05
CA LYS A 38 11.44 -14.66 -6.31
C LYS A 38 11.06 -13.19 -6.39
N TYR A 39 9.91 -12.82 -5.83
CA TYR A 39 9.34 -11.47 -5.94
C TYR A 39 9.50 -10.61 -4.67
N ARG A 40 10.19 -11.09 -3.63
CA ARG A 40 10.41 -10.38 -2.36
C ARG A 40 10.92 -8.95 -2.56
N GLY A 41 11.88 -8.76 -3.48
CA GLY A 41 12.43 -7.44 -3.81
C GLY A 41 11.38 -6.52 -4.44
N PHE A 42 10.65 -7.02 -5.44
CA PHE A 42 9.61 -6.27 -6.13
C PHE A 42 8.46 -5.87 -5.18
N VAL A 43 7.98 -6.82 -4.38
CA VAL A 43 6.93 -6.60 -3.38
C VAL A 43 7.40 -5.58 -2.32
N SER A 44 8.65 -5.67 -1.84
CA SER A 44 9.20 -4.73 -0.85
C SER A 44 9.32 -3.30 -1.40
N ILE A 45 9.75 -3.15 -2.65
CA ILE A 45 9.82 -1.85 -3.33
C ILE A 45 8.41 -1.28 -3.51
N ASN A 46 7.49 -2.08 -4.04
CA ASN A 46 6.11 -1.65 -4.27
C ASN A 46 5.44 -1.22 -2.95
N LEU A 47 5.65 -1.99 -1.88
CA LEU A 47 5.14 -1.63 -0.56
C LEU A 47 5.69 -0.31 -0.02
N ARG A 48 6.98 0.01 -0.26
CA ARG A 48 7.54 1.31 0.09
C ARG A 48 6.86 2.43 -0.69
N VAL A 49 6.62 2.23 -1.98
CA VAL A 49 5.91 3.21 -2.82
C VAL A 49 4.52 3.50 -2.26
N TRP A 50 3.78 2.48 -1.82
CA TRP A 50 2.47 2.65 -1.17
C TRP A 50 2.56 3.45 0.13
N VAL A 51 3.58 3.19 0.96
CA VAL A 51 3.80 3.97 2.20
C VAL A 51 4.17 5.42 1.89
N TYR A 52 5.02 5.67 0.89
CA TYR A 52 5.38 7.03 0.48
C TYR A 52 4.18 7.79 -0.11
N LEU A 53 3.36 7.13 -0.94
CA LEU A 53 2.11 7.70 -1.46
C LEU A 53 1.13 8.02 -0.33
N GLY A 54 0.98 7.12 0.64
CA GLY A 54 0.18 7.35 1.84
C GLY A 54 0.68 8.57 2.63
N LEU A 55 2.00 8.65 2.85
CA LEU A 55 2.64 9.78 3.55
C LEU A 55 2.43 11.10 2.82
N LEU A 56 2.59 11.12 1.49
CA LEU A 56 2.35 12.29 0.64
C LEU A 56 0.89 12.71 0.69
N GLY A 57 -0.05 11.77 0.69
CA GLY A 57 -1.48 12.02 0.84
C GLY A 57 -1.82 12.66 2.20
N VAL A 58 -1.24 12.15 3.29
CA VAL A 58 -1.41 12.73 4.63
C VAL A 58 -0.77 14.12 4.71
N SER A 59 0.45 14.31 4.21
CA SER A 59 1.11 15.62 4.24
C SER A 59 0.38 16.65 3.36
N GLY A 60 -0.06 16.26 2.17
CA GLY A 60 -0.85 17.11 1.28
C GLY A 60 -2.19 17.47 1.88
N GLY A 61 -2.87 16.49 2.50
CA GLY A 61 -4.11 16.71 3.24
C GLY A 61 -3.93 17.64 4.45
N ALA A 62 -2.83 17.52 5.19
CA ALA A 62 -2.51 18.40 6.31
C ALA A 62 -2.22 19.85 5.86
N VAL A 63 -1.53 20.03 4.72
CA VAL A 63 -1.30 21.35 4.12
C VAL A 63 -2.62 21.99 3.68
N LEU A 64 -3.51 21.22 3.06
CA LEU A 64 -4.84 21.69 2.66
C LEU A 64 -5.73 22.05 3.86
N LEU A 65 -5.63 21.29 4.96
CA LEU A 65 -6.28 21.60 6.23
C LEU A 65 -5.79 22.94 6.79
N TYR A 66 -4.46 23.16 6.81
CA TYR A 66 -3.86 24.42 7.25
C TYR A 66 -4.24 25.62 6.36
N GLY A 67 -4.39 25.38 5.07
CA GLY A 67 -4.87 26.38 4.09
C GLY A 67 -6.36 26.70 4.18
N ARG A 68 -7.10 26.12 5.14
CA ARG A 68 -8.56 26.26 5.30
C ARG A 68 -9.36 25.90 4.04
N TYR A 69 -8.88 24.94 3.26
CA TYR A 69 -9.64 24.41 2.13
C TYR A 69 -10.88 23.65 2.63
N SER A 70 -11.89 23.53 1.78
CA SER A 70 -13.15 22.84 2.11
C SER A 70 -12.89 21.40 2.57
N GLN A 71 -13.70 20.93 3.51
CA GLN A 71 -13.65 19.58 4.05
C GLN A 71 -13.75 18.49 2.97
N ALA A 72 -14.45 18.78 1.87
CA ALA A 72 -14.54 17.88 0.72
C ALA A 72 -13.18 17.64 0.02
N VAL A 73 -12.18 18.50 0.24
CA VAL A 73 -10.88 18.45 -0.43
C VAL A 73 -9.81 17.81 0.47
N TRP A 74 -9.67 18.29 1.71
CA TRP A 74 -8.60 17.79 2.60
C TRP A 74 -8.94 16.44 3.24
N TYR A 75 -10.22 16.18 3.56
CA TYR A 75 -10.65 14.95 4.23
C TYR A 75 -10.32 13.68 3.43
N PRO A 76 -10.67 13.55 2.12
CA PRO A 76 -10.30 12.36 1.35
C PRO A 76 -8.79 12.20 1.17
N CYS A 77 -8.01 13.29 1.09
CA CYS A 77 -6.55 13.21 1.05
C CYS A 77 -5.95 12.65 2.35
N VAL A 78 -6.39 13.16 3.51
CA VAL A 78 -5.93 12.68 4.81
C VAL A 78 -6.40 11.24 5.05
N LEU A 79 -7.69 10.96 4.85
CA LEU A 79 -8.27 9.64 5.09
C LEU A 79 -7.66 8.59 4.15
N GLY A 80 -7.58 8.89 2.86
CA GLY A 80 -6.96 8.00 1.86
C GLY A 80 -5.47 7.77 2.13
N GLY A 81 -4.75 8.82 2.53
CA GLY A 81 -3.35 8.72 2.94
C GLY A 81 -3.17 7.81 4.15
N VAL A 82 -3.98 7.98 5.21
CA VAL A 82 -3.94 7.14 6.41
C VAL A 82 -4.25 5.67 6.08
N ILE A 83 -5.28 5.41 5.27
CA ILE A 83 -5.65 4.04 4.87
C ILE A 83 -4.50 3.37 4.14
N LEU A 84 -3.88 4.06 3.17
CA LEU A 84 -2.71 3.56 2.45
C LEU A 84 -1.53 3.25 3.38
N LEU A 85 -1.31 4.12 4.36
CA LEU A 85 -0.22 3.97 5.33
C LEU A 85 -0.44 2.76 6.24
N VAL A 86 -1.65 2.62 6.79
CA VAL A 86 -2.03 1.48 7.64
C VAL A 86 -1.96 0.17 6.85
N LEU A 87 -2.52 0.16 5.63
CA LEU A 87 -2.53 -1.01 4.78
C LEU A 87 -1.09 -1.41 4.39
N GLY A 88 -0.25 -0.45 3.98
CA GLY A 88 1.15 -0.68 3.67
C GLY A 88 1.93 -1.26 4.86
N LEU A 89 1.72 -0.73 6.07
CA LEU A 89 2.36 -1.25 7.30
C LEU A 89 1.88 -2.65 7.68
N MET A 90 0.58 -2.92 7.55
CA MET A 90 -0.01 -4.25 7.80
C MET A 90 0.58 -5.29 6.86
N LEU A 91 0.59 -5.01 5.56
CA LEU A 91 1.19 -5.91 4.57
C LEU A 91 2.69 -6.10 4.82
N ARG A 92 3.41 -5.07 5.28
CA ARG A 92 4.85 -5.17 5.60
C ARG A 92 5.10 -6.24 6.66
N ARG A 93 4.30 -6.22 7.73
CA ARG A 93 4.39 -7.23 8.79
C ARG A 93 4.08 -8.63 8.30
N VAL A 94 3.11 -8.79 7.40
CA VAL A 94 2.77 -10.10 6.82
C VAL A 94 3.94 -10.64 5.98
N ILE A 95 4.56 -9.79 5.17
CA ILE A 95 5.74 -10.11 4.36
C ILE A 95 6.92 -10.50 5.26
N ASP A 96 7.20 -9.74 6.31
CA ASP A 96 8.30 -10.05 7.24
C ASP A 96 8.06 -11.38 7.97
N ARG A 97 6.82 -11.67 8.38
CA ARG A 97 6.46 -12.97 8.96
C ARG A 97 6.67 -14.13 7.98
N LYS A 98 6.23 -13.97 6.72
CA LYS A 98 6.41 -14.98 5.67
C LYS A 98 7.88 -15.20 5.31
N ALA A 99 8.70 -14.15 5.37
CA ALA A 99 10.13 -14.25 5.17
C ALA A 99 10.80 -15.09 6.28
N HIS A 100 10.46 -14.84 7.54
CA HIS A 100 10.97 -15.63 8.66
C HIS A 100 10.56 -17.11 8.58
N GLU A 101 9.30 -17.42 8.26
CA GLU A 101 8.84 -18.81 8.06
C GLU A 101 9.63 -19.55 6.97
N LEU A 102 10.00 -18.85 5.90
CA LEU A 102 10.76 -19.42 4.77
C LEU A 102 12.25 -19.59 5.06
N GLU A 103 12.81 -18.80 5.96
CA GLU A 103 14.18 -18.96 6.46
C GLU A 103 14.25 -20.14 7.42
N GLU A 104 13.28 -20.29 8.32
CA GLU A 104 13.20 -21.37 9.32
C GLU A 104 13.01 -22.77 8.69
N LYS A 105 12.17 -22.88 7.65
CA LYS A 105 12.03 -24.12 6.86
C LYS A 105 13.29 -24.51 6.09
N HIS A 106 14.17 -23.57 5.79
CA HIS A 106 15.41 -23.81 5.04
C HIS A 106 16.63 -24.08 5.92
N SER A 107 16.59 -23.70 7.20
CA SER A 107 17.59 -24.11 8.21
C SER A 107 17.39 -25.54 8.71
N HIS A 108 16.19 -26.12 8.56
CA HIS A 108 15.87 -27.48 9.02
C HIS A 108 16.01 -28.69 8.05
N PRO A 109 16.42 -28.59 6.76
CA PRO A 109 16.34 -29.73 5.84
C PRO A 109 17.54 -30.70 5.84
N LEU A 110 18.57 -30.55 6.70
CA LEU A 110 19.79 -31.37 6.62
C LEU A 110 20.20 -32.18 7.86
N ASP A 111 19.54 -32.03 9.01
CA ASP A 111 19.93 -32.75 10.24
C ASP A 111 19.13 -34.03 10.54
N SER A 112 18.11 -34.35 9.75
CA SER A 112 17.26 -35.53 10.01
C SER A 112 17.64 -36.80 9.24
N HIS A 113 18.75 -36.81 8.49
CA HIS A 113 19.21 -37.99 7.76
C HIS A 113 20.58 -38.52 8.21
N ARG A 114 21.00 -38.12 9.41
CA ARG A 114 22.25 -38.58 10.01
C ARG A 114 22.03 -39.07 11.44
N ARG A 115 21.07 -39.98 11.64
CA ARG A 115 21.04 -40.89 12.80
C ARG A 115 20.49 -42.24 12.37
#